data_AF-A0A1Y1V3S2-F1
#
_entry.id   AF-A0A1Y1V3S2-F1
#
_cell.length_a   1.000
_cell.length_b   1.000
_cell.length_c   1.000
_cell.angle_alpha   90.00
_cell.angle_beta   90.00
_cell.angle_gamma   90.00
#
_symmetry.space_group_name_H-M   'P 1'
#
loop_
_entity.id
_entity.type
_entity.pdbx_description
1 polymer ?
#
loop_
_entity_poly.entity_id
_entity_poly.type
_entity_poly.pdbx_seq_one_letter_code
_entity_poly.pdbx_strand_id
1 'polypeptide(L)'
;MNTEEYKAVKDGLNILFNNEKNKALDEIPNSIKSKDGKGVDLEEFDEKVEKTKRKNKKTGWYIEKDKGASVNKQAHGGSQYKLFNFKGQRIATLSADGKVLRK
;
A
#
# COMPACT_ATOMS: atom_id res chain seq x y z
N MET A 1 15.76 -27.29 13.50
CA MET A 1 15.82 -25.82 13.62
C MET A 1 15.71 -25.47 15.09
N ASN A 2 16.76 -24.91 15.68
CA ASN A 2 16.79 -24.56 17.10
C ASN A 2 16.14 -23.17 17.34
N THR A 3 15.96 -22.80 18.61
CA THR A 3 15.27 -21.53 18.98
C THR A 3 16.03 -20.29 18.51
N GLU A 4 17.35 -20.34 18.36
CA GLU A 4 18.17 -19.22 17.90
C GLU A 4 18.12 -19.04 16.39
N GLU A 5 18.19 -20.14 15.63
CA GLU A 5 17.99 -20.17 14.19
C GLU A 5 16.61 -19.62 13.82
N TYR A 6 15.56 -19.97 14.58
CA TYR A 6 14.22 -19.42 14.37
C TYR A 6 14.14 -17.91 14.60
N LYS A 7 14.77 -17.41 15.66
CA LYS A 7 14.83 -15.95 15.91
C LYS A 7 15.56 -15.23 14.79
N ALA A 8 16.73 -15.73 14.38
CA ALA A 8 17.53 -15.12 13.31
C ALA A 8 16.78 -15.05 11.97
N VAL A 9 16.07 -16.12 11.59
CA VAL A 9 15.24 -16.14 10.38
C VAL A 9 14.09 -15.14 10.49
N LYS A 10 13.41 -15.09 11.64
CA LYS A 10 12.30 -14.17 11.87
C LYS A 10 12.75 -12.70 11.83
N ASP A 11 13.89 -12.40 12.42
CA ASP A 11 14.45 -11.05 12.45
C ASP A 11 14.89 -10.61 11.04
N GLY A 12 15.58 -11.49 10.30
CA GLY A 12 15.94 -11.24 8.89
C GLY A 12 14.71 -10.97 8.01
N LEU A 13 13.65 -11.74 8.18
CA LEU A 13 12.40 -11.56 7.45
C LEU A 13 11.73 -10.22 7.78
N ASN A 14 11.70 -9.83 9.06
CA ASN A 14 11.15 -8.53 9.49
C ASN A 14 11.93 -7.35 8.88
N ILE A 15 13.26 -7.45 8.82
CA ILE A 15 14.11 -6.42 8.20
C ILE A 15 13.78 -6.27 6.72
N LEU A 16 13.63 -7.38 5.98
CA LEU A 16 13.28 -7.35 4.56
C LEU A 16 11.93 -6.67 4.32
N PHE A 17 10.89 -7.04 5.08
CA PHE A 17 9.56 -6.43 4.94
C PHE A 17 9.56 -4.92 5.21
N ASN A 18 10.29 -4.49 6.25
CA ASN A 18 10.39 -3.07 6.57
C ASN A 18 11.14 -2.29 5.48
N ASN A 19 12.19 -2.88 4.90
CA ASN A 19 12.92 -2.26 3.80
C ASN A 19 12.06 -2.10 2.55
N GLU A 20 11.25 -3.10 2.19
CA GLU A 20 10.33 -2.98 1.05
C GLU A 20 9.26 -1.92 1.27
N LYS A 21 8.71 -1.86 2.49
CA LYS A 21 7.75 -0.83 2.88
C LYS A 21 8.35 0.58 2.80
N ASN A 22 9.56 0.77 3.30
CA ASN A 22 10.25 2.06 3.24
C ASN A 22 10.54 2.47 1.80
N LYS A 23 11.03 1.55 0.96
CA LYS A 23 11.21 1.80 -0.48
C LYS A 23 9.90 2.23 -1.16
N ALA A 24 8.79 1.54 -0.86
CA ALA A 24 7.49 1.94 -1.39
C ALA A 24 7.10 3.36 -0.93
N LEU A 25 7.34 3.73 0.34
CA LEU A 25 7.07 5.07 0.84
C LEU A 25 7.96 6.13 0.18
N ASP A 26 9.20 5.83 -0.14
CA ASP A 26 10.12 6.75 -0.81
C ASP A 26 9.74 7.00 -2.27
N GLU A 27 9.14 6.01 -2.94
CA GLU A 27 8.64 6.14 -4.32
C GLU A 27 7.37 7.01 -4.42
N ILE A 28 6.61 7.17 -3.32
CA ILE A 28 5.34 7.92 -3.30
C ILE A 28 5.61 9.43 -3.36
N PRO A 29 5.04 10.15 -4.34
CA PRO A 29 5.14 11.60 -4.43
C PRO A 29 4.53 12.29 -3.21
N ASN A 30 5.19 13.35 -2.72
CA ASN A 30 4.70 14.14 -1.59
C ASN A 30 3.29 14.72 -1.82
N SER A 31 2.91 14.98 -3.08
CA SER A 31 1.59 15.54 -3.42
C SER A 31 0.41 14.61 -3.15
N ILE A 32 0.65 13.30 -2.98
CA ILE A 32 -0.39 12.31 -2.67
C ILE A 32 -0.13 11.61 -1.32
N LYS A 33 0.93 12.01 -0.61
CA LYS A 33 1.37 11.35 0.61
C LYS A 33 0.50 11.78 1.78
N SER A 34 0.21 10.87 2.69
CA SER A 34 -0.52 11.20 3.92
C SER A 34 0.30 12.16 4.79
N LYS A 35 -0.37 12.97 5.62
CA LYS A 35 0.28 13.93 6.53
C LYS A 35 1.27 13.27 7.50
N ASP A 36 1.01 12.02 7.89
CA ASP A 36 1.89 11.25 8.77
C ASP A 36 3.05 10.56 8.03
N GLY A 37 3.11 10.66 6.69
CA GLY A 37 4.13 10.08 5.84
C GLY A 37 4.09 8.55 5.76
N LYS A 38 3.09 7.88 6.36
CA LYS A 38 3.00 6.41 6.43
C LYS A 38 2.18 5.79 5.31
N GLY A 39 1.67 6.59 4.38
CA GLY A 39 0.98 6.13 3.20
C GLY A 39 0.55 7.26 2.29
N VAL A 40 -0.65 7.14 1.75
CA VAL A 40 -1.24 8.12 0.83
C VAL A 40 -2.49 8.75 1.44
N ASP A 41 -2.78 9.98 1.03
CA ASP A 41 -4.07 10.59 1.27
C ASP A 41 -5.07 10.06 0.23
N LEU A 42 -6.10 9.36 0.67
CA LEU A 42 -7.10 8.78 -0.22
C LEU A 42 -8.00 9.84 -0.87
N GLU A 43 -8.09 11.04 -0.30
CA GLU A 43 -8.88 12.15 -0.84
C GLU A 43 -8.25 12.75 -2.09
N GLU A 44 -6.92 12.61 -2.25
CA GLU A 44 -6.21 13.04 -3.46
C GLU A 44 -6.58 12.18 -4.70
N PHE A 45 -7.27 11.05 -4.53
CA PHE A 45 -7.75 10.20 -5.64
C PHE A 45 -9.23 10.46 -5.92
N ASP A 46 -9.53 11.64 -6.44
CA ASP A 46 -10.88 12.15 -6.68
C ASP A 46 -11.49 11.71 -8.02
N GLU A 47 -10.66 11.37 -9.01
CA GLU A 47 -11.11 10.97 -10.33
C GLU A 47 -11.54 9.51 -10.37
N LYS A 48 -12.84 9.26 -10.55
CA LYS A 48 -13.36 7.90 -10.75
C LYS A 48 -13.11 7.45 -12.20
N VAL A 49 -12.24 6.45 -12.38
CA VAL A 49 -11.94 5.87 -13.70
C VAL A 49 -12.80 4.62 -13.96
N GLU A 50 -12.95 3.77 -12.95
CA GLU A 50 -13.78 2.57 -13.01
C GLU A 50 -14.54 2.39 -11.67
N LYS A 51 -15.35 1.33 -11.56
CA LYS A 51 -16.07 1.01 -10.31
C LYS A 51 -15.11 0.83 -9.13
N THR A 52 -13.93 0.26 -9.37
CA THR A 52 -12.93 -0.05 -8.34
C THR A 52 -11.69 0.83 -8.39
N LYS A 53 -11.52 1.66 -9.43
CA LYS A 53 -10.31 2.46 -9.64
C LYS A 53 -10.58 3.95 -9.51
N ARG A 54 -9.73 4.62 -8.74
CA ARG A 54 -9.68 6.08 -8.62
C ARG A 54 -8.28 6.60 -8.88
N LYS A 55 -8.17 7.74 -9.54
CA LYS A 55 -6.92 8.32 -10.01
C LYS A 55 -6.74 9.73 -9.46
N ASN A 56 -5.50 10.11 -9.20
CA ASN A 56 -5.13 11.49 -8.94
C ASN A 56 -4.82 12.17 -10.27
N LYS A 57 -5.57 13.21 -10.64
CA LYS A 57 -5.43 13.90 -11.94
C LYS A 57 -4.05 14.51 -12.15
N LYS A 58 -3.42 15.00 -11.09
CA LYS A 58 -2.16 15.74 -11.15
C LYS A 58 -0.97 14.83 -11.44
N THR A 59 -0.90 13.69 -10.75
CA THR A 59 0.25 12.78 -10.81
C THR A 59 0.03 11.60 -11.75
N GLY A 60 -1.22 11.28 -12.07
CA GLY A 60 -1.59 10.09 -12.82
C GLY A 60 -1.54 8.79 -12.02
N TRP A 61 -1.16 8.83 -10.74
CA TRP A 61 -1.21 7.68 -9.84
C TRP A 61 -2.64 7.27 -9.55
N TYR A 62 -2.86 5.99 -9.26
CA TYR A 62 -4.20 5.47 -9.00
C TYR A 62 -4.22 4.42 -7.91
N ILE A 63 -5.38 4.33 -7.25
CA ILE A 63 -5.72 3.26 -6.33
C ILE A 63 -6.77 2.35 -6.95
N GLU A 64 -6.65 1.06 -6.69
CA GLU A 64 -7.67 0.07 -7.05
C GLU A 64 -8.13 -0.67 -5.79
N LYS A 65 -9.45 -0.80 -5.60
CA LYS A 65 -10.02 -1.60 -4.52
C LYS A 65 -9.55 -3.04 -4.61
N ASP A 66 -9.09 -3.59 -3.49
CA ASP A 66 -8.73 -4.99 -3.42
C ASP A 66 -9.99 -5.86 -3.50
N LYS A 67 -10.07 -6.76 -4.48
CA LYS A 67 -11.24 -7.62 -4.70
C LYS A 67 -11.54 -8.54 -3.52
N GLY A 68 -10.53 -8.83 -2.68
CA GLY A 68 -10.69 -9.59 -1.43
C GLY A 68 -11.32 -8.80 -0.28
N ALA A 69 -11.44 -7.48 -0.40
CA ALA A 69 -12.15 -6.61 0.53
C ALA A 69 -13.61 -6.46 0.07
N SER A 70 -14.51 -7.25 0.65
CA SER A 70 -15.95 -7.12 0.41
C SER A 70 -16.66 -6.59 1.66
N VAL A 71 -17.88 -6.09 1.48
CA VAL A 71 -18.68 -5.32 2.45
C VAL A 71 -18.81 -6.00 3.83
N ASN A 72 -18.63 -7.32 3.92
CA ASN A 72 -18.68 -8.10 5.16
C ASN A 72 -17.45 -9.01 5.37
N LYS A 73 -16.33 -8.75 4.69
CA LYS A 73 -15.06 -9.48 4.85
C LYS A 73 -13.88 -8.50 4.81
N GLN A 74 -13.26 -8.26 5.96
CA GLN A 74 -11.87 -7.77 5.98
C GLN A 74 -11.03 -8.71 5.12
N ALA A 75 -10.33 -8.17 4.12
CA ALA A 75 -9.29 -8.94 3.45
C ALA A 75 -8.26 -9.39 4.51
N HIS A 76 -7.76 -10.63 4.40
CA HIS A 76 -6.76 -11.15 5.32
C HIS A 76 -5.57 -10.18 5.40
N GLY A 77 -5.33 -9.61 6.60
CA GLY A 77 -4.26 -8.64 6.84
C GLY A 77 -4.59 -7.17 6.56
N GLY A 78 -5.87 -6.77 6.51
CA GLY A 78 -6.30 -5.36 6.52
C GLY A 78 -6.19 -4.62 5.18
N SER A 79 -5.89 -5.34 4.09
CA SER A 79 -5.81 -4.78 2.72
C SER A 79 -7.17 -4.24 2.27
N GLN A 80 -7.19 -3.07 1.66
CA GLN A 80 -8.39 -2.47 1.04
C GLN A 80 -8.12 -1.89 -0.34
N TYR A 81 -6.92 -1.37 -0.57
CA TYR A 81 -6.54 -0.80 -1.86
C TYR A 81 -5.15 -1.27 -2.29
N LYS A 82 -4.89 -1.19 -3.59
CA LYS A 82 -3.56 -1.32 -4.18
C LYS A 82 -3.22 0.02 -4.82
N LEU A 83 -2.03 0.54 -4.53
CA LEU A 83 -1.48 1.75 -5.10
C LEU A 83 -0.66 1.41 -6.34
N PHE A 84 -0.89 2.15 -7.41
CA PHE A 84 -0.16 2.05 -8.65
C PHE A 84 0.38 3.42 -9.05
N ASN A 85 1.58 3.42 -9.61
CA ASN A 85 2.15 4.63 -10.21
C ASN A 85 1.48 4.92 -11.56
N PHE A 86 1.81 6.09 -12.13
CA PHE A 86 1.31 6.51 -13.44
C PHE A 86 1.69 5.57 -14.60
N LYS A 87 2.68 4.69 -14.42
CA LYS A 87 3.10 3.66 -15.38
C LYS A 87 2.32 2.35 -15.22
N GLY A 88 1.41 2.26 -14.27
CA GLY A 88 0.65 1.04 -13.98
C GLY A 88 1.41 0.00 -13.15
N GLN A 89 2.55 0.35 -12.56
CA GLN A 89 3.29 -0.55 -11.68
C GLN A 89 2.75 -0.46 -10.25
N ARG A 90 2.52 -1.61 -9.61
CA ARG A 90 2.08 -1.67 -8.21
C ARG A 90 3.20 -1.24 -7.29
N ILE A 91 2.95 -0.21 -6.48
CA ILE A 91 3.91 0.33 -5.51
C ILE A 91 3.63 -0.16 -4.10
N ALA A 92 2.35 -0.31 -3.73
CA ALA A 92 1.98 -0.74 -2.40
C ALA A 92 0.59 -1.38 -2.33
N THR A 93 0.39 -2.17 -1.29
CA THR A 93 -0.92 -2.53 -0.74
C THR A 93 -1.22 -1.60 0.42
N LEU A 94 -2.45 -1.07 0.46
CA LEU A 94 -2.90 -0.07 1.41
C LEU A 94 -4.04 -0.61 2.27
N SER A 95 -4.13 -0.12 3.50
CA SER A 95 -5.29 -0.27 4.38
C SER A 95 -6.44 0.66 4.00
N ALA A 96 -7.56 0.55 4.74
CA ALA A 96 -8.75 1.38 4.56
C ALA A 96 -8.50 2.89 4.65
N ASP A 97 -7.53 3.28 5.48
CA ASP A 97 -7.11 4.65 5.76
C ASP A 97 -5.90 5.09 4.90
N GLY A 98 -5.49 4.29 3.91
CA GLY A 98 -4.42 4.65 2.97
C GLY A 98 -3.00 4.38 3.46
N LYS A 99 -2.79 3.75 4.63
CA LYS A 99 -1.45 3.39 5.10
C LYS A 99 -0.85 2.26 4.27
N VAL A 100 0.46 2.34 4.03
CA VAL A 100 1.19 1.26 3.36
C VAL A 100 1.33 0.07 4.31
N LEU A 101 0.83 -1.08 3.86
CA LEU A 101 0.96 -2.36 4.55
C LEU A 101 2.19 -3.12 4.08
N ARG A 102 2.40 -3.21 2.75
CA ARG A 102 3.45 -3.99 2.07
C ARG A 102 3.54 -3.61 0.59
N LYS A 103 4.58 -4.06 -0.12
CA LYS A 103 4.75 -3.87 -1.57
C LYS A 103 4.08 -5.00 -2.38
#